data_AF-A0AAP6ZQR3-F1
#
_entry.id   AF-A0AAP6ZQR3-F1
#
_cell.length_a   1.000
_cell.length_b   1.000
_cell.length_c   1.000
_cell.angle_alpha   90.00
_cell.angle_beta   90.00
_cell.angle_gamma   90.00
#
_symmetry.space_group_name_H-M   'P 1'
#
loop_
_entity.id
_entity.type
_entity.pdbx_description
1 polymer ?
#
loop_
_entity_poly.entity_id
_entity_poly.type
_entity_poly.pdbx_seq_one_letter_code
_entity_poly.pdbx_strand_id
1 'polypeptide(L)'
;MEFLIFIGVCWLLSKLFSGTKSSSSTANSTRNTRNTRNSSHRDTTSTPLQTKPSTPPQSYRPTARTSSVTNRPAIRFSEGSSGFDVASTSLNSSSSGVVNVDLSGLHDAFTGAPLDKNLGLHQCQRCKVFYHSESVTVLKEANAGQCVACPSTQIRAVNVGQEKKSGRDYTPEVITLSNYREHVGSVVTFEAKVIEVKESRRGSDFAVMFERKSWTQGFKLVFFRRAVTKVGGKPYISSLGGKTVKVRGLVVNHPKYGYQIIVSEKSMILGAR
;
A
#
# COMPACT_ATOMS: atom_id res chain seq x y z
N MET A 1 26.49 -25.60 -7.99
CA MET A 1 26.38 -25.98 -9.42
C MET A 1 25.16 -26.84 -9.73
N GLU A 2 24.49 -27.45 -8.75
CA GLU A 2 23.32 -28.31 -9.00
C GLU A 2 21.96 -27.58 -9.09
N PHE A 3 21.88 -26.30 -8.69
CA PHE A 3 20.64 -25.51 -8.77
C PHE A 3 20.33 -24.97 -10.19
N LEU A 4 21.32 -24.94 -11.10
CA LEU A 4 21.13 -24.46 -12.48
C LEU A 4 20.53 -25.53 -13.40
N ILE A 5 20.60 -26.80 -13.01
CA ILE A 5 20.07 -27.92 -13.80
C ILE A 5 18.52 -27.96 -13.72
N PHE A 6 17.94 -27.60 -12.58
CA PHE A 6 16.48 -27.61 -12.40
C PHE A 6 15.74 -26.54 -13.22
N ILE A 7 16.34 -25.37 -13.43
CA ILE A 7 15.72 -24.29 -14.22
C ILE A 7 15.69 -24.65 -15.71
N GLY A 8 16.74 -25.30 -16.22
CA GLY A 8 16.81 -25.77 -17.61
C GLY A 8 15.77 -26.85 -17.93
N VAL A 9 15.55 -27.80 -17.02
CA VAL A 9 14.58 -28.90 -17.20
C VAL A 9 13.13 -28.38 -17.17
N CYS A 10 12.80 -27.42 -16.29
CA CYS A 10 11.47 -26.81 -16.27
C CYS A 10 11.15 -26.00 -17.53
N TRP A 11 12.14 -25.34 -18.13
CA TRP A 11 11.95 -24.62 -19.40
C TRP A 11 11.75 -25.58 -20.58
N LEU A 12 12.53 -26.67 -20.65
CA LEU A 12 12.42 -27.65 -21.73
C LEU A 12 11.07 -28.40 -21.72
N LEU A 13 10.55 -28.73 -20.53
CA LEU A 13 9.24 -29.38 -20.40
C LEU A 13 8.07 -28.47 -20.78
N SER A 14 8.20 -27.15 -20.63
CA SER A 14 7.16 -26.19 -21.04
C SER A 14 7.04 -26.04 -22.57
N LYS A 15 8.12 -26.30 -23.32
CA LYS A 15 8.14 -26.28 -24.78
C LYS A 15 7.56 -27.55 -25.42
N LEU A 16 7.63 -28.70 -24.73
CA LEU A 16 7.11 -29.97 -25.25
C LEU A 16 5.60 -30.16 -25.08
N PHE A 17 4.94 -29.37 -24.21
CA PHE A 17 3.48 -29.42 -24.00
C PHE A 17 2.70 -28.25 -24.64
N SER A 18 3.36 -27.45 -25.48
CA SER A 18 2.73 -26.32 -26.19
C SER A 18 2.47 -26.64 -27.66
N GLY A 19 1.59 -27.60 -27.90
CA GLY A 19 0.89 -27.82 -29.17
C GLY A 19 -0.49 -28.38 -28.84
N THR A 20 -1.61 -28.03 -29.45
CA THR A 20 -1.95 -27.37 -30.70
C THR A 20 -3.40 -26.88 -30.54
N LYS A 21 -3.77 -25.73 -31.13
CA LYS A 21 -5.16 -25.49 -31.58
C LYS A 21 -5.22 -24.33 -32.58
N SER A 22 -5.07 -24.74 -33.83
CA SER A 22 -5.81 -24.33 -35.03
C SER A 22 -6.44 -22.94 -35.09
N SER A 23 -5.91 -22.20 -36.06
CA SER A 23 -6.56 -21.19 -36.89
C SER A 23 -7.86 -21.68 -37.54
N SER A 24 -8.85 -20.79 -37.65
CA SER A 24 -9.74 -20.73 -38.81
C SER A 24 -10.05 -19.27 -39.15
N SER A 25 -9.95 -19.00 -40.44
CA SER A 25 -10.16 -17.73 -41.11
C SER A 25 -11.30 -17.92 -42.11
N THR A 26 -12.31 -17.06 -42.09
CA THR A 26 -13.21 -16.87 -43.25
C THR A 26 -13.63 -15.41 -43.33
N ALA A 27 -13.50 -14.86 -44.54
CA ALA A 27 -13.81 -13.49 -44.93
C ALA A 27 -15.24 -13.36 -45.50
N ASN A 28 -15.68 -12.09 -45.57
CA ASN A 28 -16.69 -11.49 -46.46
C ASN A 28 -18.18 -11.88 -46.31
N SER A 29 -19.05 -10.89 -46.09
CA SER A 29 -19.85 -10.27 -47.18
C SER A 29 -21.00 -9.38 -46.64
N THR A 30 -21.10 -8.18 -47.19
CA THR A 30 -22.23 -7.25 -47.18
C THR A 30 -23.53 -7.83 -47.77
N ARG A 31 -24.69 -7.60 -47.12
CA ARG A 31 -25.87 -6.89 -47.69
C ARG A 31 -27.12 -6.90 -46.79
N ASN A 32 -27.79 -5.75 -46.80
CA ASN A 32 -29.21 -5.49 -46.51
C ASN A 32 -30.16 -6.58 -47.03
N THR A 33 -31.22 -6.92 -46.27
CA THR A 33 -32.62 -6.57 -46.63
C THR A 33 -33.64 -6.84 -45.51
N ARG A 34 -34.67 -5.99 -45.54
CA ARG A 34 -35.95 -5.92 -44.83
C ARG A 34 -36.77 -7.22 -44.60
N ASN A 35 -37.56 -7.11 -43.53
CA ASN A 35 -39.00 -7.41 -43.39
C ASN A 35 -39.53 -8.81 -43.07
N THR A 36 -40.52 -8.76 -42.15
CA THR A 36 -41.65 -9.68 -41.90
C THR A 36 -41.27 -11.04 -41.29
N ARG A 37 -41.93 -11.56 -40.26
CA ARG A 37 -43.38 -11.62 -40.02
C ARG A 37 -43.64 -12.11 -38.59
N ASN A 38 -44.76 -11.65 -38.02
CA ASN A 38 -45.46 -12.27 -36.90
C ASN A 38 -45.63 -13.79 -37.07
N SER A 39 -45.49 -14.56 -35.99
CA SER A 39 -46.49 -15.58 -35.64
C SER A 39 -46.34 -16.01 -34.19
N SER A 40 -47.48 -16.00 -33.52
CA SER A 40 -47.77 -16.47 -32.17
C SER A 40 -48.05 -17.97 -32.21
N HIS A 41 -47.55 -18.72 -31.22
CA HIS A 41 -48.00 -20.04 -30.74
C HIS A 41 -46.87 -20.63 -29.87
N ARG A 42 -47.07 -21.45 -28.85
CA ARG A 42 -48.17 -21.83 -27.96
C ARG A 42 -47.47 -22.72 -26.91
N ASP A 43 -47.85 -22.58 -25.66
CA ASP A 43 -47.95 -23.61 -24.62
C ASP A 43 -46.79 -24.58 -24.27
N THR A 44 -46.67 -24.73 -22.95
CA THR A 44 -46.54 -25.95 -22.14
C THR A 44 -45.18 -26.45 -21.60
N THR A 45 -45.09 -26.34 -20.26
CA THR A 45 -44.85 -27.46 -19.30
C THR A 45 -43.45 -27.72 -18.75
N SER A 46 -43.34 -27.39 -17.44
CA SER A 46 -42.62 -28.05 -16.33
C SER A 46 -41.11 -28.30 -16.39
N THR A 47 -40.38 -27.84 -15.37
CA THR A 47 -39.66 -28.69 -14.37
C THR A 47 -39.02 -27.78 -13.30
N PRO A 48 -39.17 -28.02 -11.99
CA PRO A 48 -38.49 -27.26 -10.94
C PRO A 48 -37.09 -27.85 -10.70
N LEU A 49 -36.03 -27.10 -11.02
CA LEU A 49 -34.67 -27.46 -10.62
C LEU A 49 -34.35 -26.91 -9.23
N GLN A 50 -34.33 -27.85 -8.28
CA GLN A 50 -33.72 -27.80 -6.97
C GLN A 50 -32.39 -27.05 -6.99
N THR A 51 -32.33 -25.87 -6.36
CA THR A 51 -31.09 -25.15 -6.11
C THR A 51 -30.39 -25.79 -4.92
N LYS A 52 -29.32 -26.53 -5.21
CA LYS A 52 -28.35 -27.04 -4.23
C LYS A 52 -27.73 -25.86 -3.47
N PRO A 53 -27.72 -25.85 -2.12
CA PRO A 53 -27.02 -24.80 -1.38
C PRO A 53 -25.51 -24.92 -1.65
N SER A 54 -24.92 -23.93 -2.32
CA SER A 54 -23.47 -23.84 -2.44
C SER A 54 -22.91 -23.43 -1.09
N THR A 55 -22.35 -24.39 -0.35
CA THR A 55 -21.53 -24.12 0.83
C THR A 55 -20.42 -23.15 0.44
N PRO A 56 -20.30 -21.98 1.09
CA PRO A 56 -19.22 -21.04 0.78
C PRO A 56 -17.86 -21.68 1.08
N PRO A 57 -16.85 -21.52 0.21
CA PRO A 57 -15.52 -22.02 0.49
C PRO A 57 -14.98 -21.32 1.74
N GLN A 58 -14.58 -22.11 2.74
CA GLN A 58 -14.02 -21.62 3.98
C GLN A 58 -12.77 -20.77 3.69
N SER A 59 -12.91 -19.47 3.91
CA SER A 59 -11.78 -18.55 3.87
C SER A 59 -10.93 -18.77 5.11
N TYR A 60 -9.67 -19.16 4.88
CA TYR A 60 -8.62 -19.24 5.88
C TYR A 60 -8.56 -17.93 6.70
N ARG A 61 -8.91 -18.06 7.96
CA ARG A 61 -8.85 -17.03 9.02
C ARG A 61 -7.51 -17.22 9.73
N PRO A 62 -6.64 -16.20 9.84
CA PRO A 62 -5.62 -16.22 10.86
C PRO A 62 -6.33 -16.24 12.22
N THR A 63 -6.17 -17.33 12.96
CA THR A 63 -6.71 -17.49 14.31
C THR A 63 -6.18 -16.33 15.15
N ALA A 64 -7.08 -15.47 15.62
CA ALA A 64 -6.76 -14.57 16.71
C ALA A 64 -6.36 -15.47 17.88
N ARG A 65 -5.08 -15.49 18.21
CA ARG A 65 -4.56 -16.20 19.37
C ARG A 65 -5.25 -15.57 20.57
N THR A 66 -6.18 -16.30 21.17
CA THR A 66 -6.75 -15.98 22.47
C THR A 66 -5.58 -15.94 23.44
N SER A 67 -5.09 -14.75 23.75
CA SER A 67 -4.17 -14.55 24.87
C SER A 67 -4.96 -14.86 26.13
N SER A 68 -4.82 -16.10 26.58
CA SER A 68 -5.14 -16.50 27.94
C SER A 68 -4.50 -15.50 28.91
N VAL A 69 -5.36 -14.93 29.74
CA VAL A 69 -5.08 -14.26 31.00
C VAL A 69 -3.85 -14.87 31.69
N THR A 70 -2.86 -14.03 32.02
CA THR A 70 -2.19 -14.01 33.34
C THR A 70 -1.25 -12.80 33.43
N ASN A 71 -1.41 -12.06 34.55
CA ASN A 71 -0.50 -11.08 35.14
C ASN A 71 -0.25 -9.75 34.39
N ARG A 72 -1.23 -8.85 34.53
CA ARG A 72 -1.02 -7.40 34.41
C ARG A 72 -0.79 -6.83 35.83
N PRO A 73 0.39 -6.28 36.17
CA PRO A 73 0.54 -5.58 37.44
C PRO A 73 -0.32 -4.30 37.41
N ALA A 74 -1.15 -4.14 38.44
CA ALA A 74 -1.92 -2.94 38.66
C ALA A 74 -0.97 -1.80 39.05
N ILE A 75 -1.01 -0.70 38.31
CA ILE A 75 -0.34 0.55 38.69
C ILE A 75 -1.13 1.10 39.88
N ARG A 76 -0.52 1.09 41.06
CA ARG A 76 -1.03 1.78 42.25
C ARG A 76 -0.63 3.25 42.16
N PHE A 77 -1.60 4.14 42.19
CA PHE A 77 -1.36 5.55 42.45
C PHE A 77 -1.27 5.73 43.97
N SER A 78 -0.09 6.13 44.45
CA SER A 78 0.10 6.58 45.82
C SER A 78 -0.25 8.06 45.88
N GLU A 79 -1.36 8.40 46.54
CA GLU A 79 -1.62 9.76 46.99
C GLU A 79 -0.73 10.10 48.20
N GLY A 80 -0.14 11.30 48.17
CA GLY A 80 0.24 12.09 49.34
C GLY A 80 1.51 11.69 50.11
N SER A 81 2.52 12.55 50.10
CA SER A 81 2.70 13.48 51.23
C SER A 81 3.82 14.49 50.96
N SER A 82 3.57 15.68 51.47
CA SER A 82 4.48 16.79 51.71
C SER A 82 5.76 16.38 52.44
N GLY A 83 6.91 16.83 51.95
CA GLY A 83 8.20 16.73 52.64
C GLY A 83 9.19 17.69 52.01
N PHE A 84 9.17 18.92 52.50
CA PHE A 84 10.14 19.96 52.21
C PHE A 84 11.40 19.66 53.02
N ASP A 85 12.50 19.27 52.38
CA ASP A 85 13.82 19.30 53.01
C ASP A 85 14.87 19.78 52.00
N VAL A 86 15.32 21.00 52.27
CA VAL A 86 16.46 21.67 51.65
C VAL A 86 17.71 21.08 52.28
N ALA A 87 18.48 20.33 51.49
CA ALA A 87 19.87 20.02 51.83
C ALA A 87 20.72 20.14 50.55
N SER A 88 21.44 21.25 50.49
CA SER A 88 22.43 21.59 49.48
C SER A 88 23.56 20.56 49.45
N THR A 89 23.65 19.81 48.35
CA THR A 89 24.88 19.08 48.02
C THR A 89 25.26 19.44 46.60
N SER A 90 26.21 20.38 46.51
CA SER A 90 26.95 20.72 45.31
C SER A 90 27.64 19.47 44.75
N LEU A 91 27.05 18.91 43.69
CA LEU A 91 27.66 17.89 42.87
C LEU A 91 27.66 18.40 41.43
N ASN A 92 28.89 18.50 40.89
CA ASN A 92 29.22 18.88 39.53
C ASN A 92 28.27 18.24 38.52
N SER A 93 27.27 19.02 38.11
CA SER A 93 26.45 18.72 36.94
C SER A 93 27.31 19.01 35.73
N SER A 94 28.15 18.04 35.39
CA SER A 94 28.66 17.89 34.03
C SER A 94 27.42 17.71 33.16
N SER A 95 26.97 18.82 32.58
CA SER A 95 25.90 18.88 31.62
C SER A 95 26.29 18.01 30.44
N SER A 96 25.98 16.71 30.54
CA SER A 96 25.94 15.79 29.42
C SER A 96 24.86 16.34 28.51
N GLY A 97 25.28 17.21 27.59
CA GLY A 97 24.40 17.93 26.70
C GLY A 97 23.46 16.94 26.05
N VAL A 98 22.16 17.11 26.29
CA VAL A 98 21.13 16.42 25.53
C VAL A 98 21.40 16.78 24.07
N VAL A 99 21.97 15.83 23.33
CA VAL A 99 22.30 16.04 21.93
C VAL A 99 20.99 16.08 21.18
N ASN A 100 20.48 17.29 21.01
CA ASN A 100 19.24 17.52 20.28
C ASN A 100 19.53 17.24 18.81
N VAL A 101 18.96 16.16 18.28
CA VAL A 101 18.99 15.91 16.83
C VAL A 101 18.25 17.07 16.17
N ASP A 102 18.96 17.84 15.34
CA ASP A 102 18.36 18.83 14.48
C ASP A 102 17.58 18.10 13.38
N LEU A 103 16.26 18.21 13.44
CA LEU A 103 15.34 17.65 12.46
C LEU A 103 14.84 18.71 11.48
N SER A 104 15.36 19.95 11.55
CA SER A 104 14.91 21.01 10.67
C SER A 104 15.19 20.66 9.21
N GLY A 105 14.20 20.90 8.35
CA GLY A 105 14.27 20.57 6.93
C GLY A 105 14.23 19.08 6.59
N LEU A 106 14.16 18.18 7.57
CA LEU A 106 14.04 16.74 7.31
C LEU A 106 12.57 16.31 7.31
N HIS A 107 12.25 15.42 6.37
CA HIS A 107 10.92 14.85 6.22
C HIS A 107 10.93 13.34 6.36
N ASP A 108 9.77 12.79 6.72
CA ASP A 108 9.52 11.36 6.61
C ASP A 108 9.64 10.95 5.13
N ALA A 109 10.56 10.03 4.84
CA ALA A 109 10.89 9.67 3.47
C ALA A 109 9.73 8.98 2.73
N PHE A 110 8.75 8.43 3.44
CA PHE A 110 7.58 7.81 2.81
C PHE A 110 6.52 8.85 2.44
N THR A 111 6.03 9.59 3.43
CA THR A 111 4.90 10.52 3.36
C THR A 111 5.28 11.93 2.93
N GLY A 112 6.53 12.35 3.13
CA GLY A 112 6.98 13.73 2.94
C GLY A 112 6.54 14.70 4.05
N ALA A 113 5.93 14.21 5.13
CA ALA A 113 5.54 15.04 6.26
C ALA A 113 6.79 15.50 7.04
N PRO A 114 6.79 16.71 7.64
CA PRO A 114 7.85 17.13 8.56
C PRO A 114 8.03 16.11 9.69
N LEU A 115 9.28 15.88 10.11
CA LEU A 115 9.54 14.93 11.19
C LEU A 115 8.99 15.42 12.53
N ASP A 116 8.42 14.49 13.30
CA ASP A 116 7.87 14.72 14.63
C ASP A 116 8.36 13.60 15.55
N LYS A 117 9.06 13.98 16.61
CA LYS A 117 9.64 13.07 17.60
C LYS A 117 8.55 12.30 18.36
N ASN A 118 7.36 12.87 18.52
CA ASN A 118 6.25 12.28 19.26
C ASN A 118 5.60 11.10 18.51
N LEU A 119 5.78 11.03 17.18
CA LEU A 119 5.27 9.93 16.35
C LEU A 119 6.22 8.71 16.32
N GLY A 120 7.34 8.81 17.06
CA GLY A 120 8.44 7.84 17.04
C GLY A 120 9.21 7.92 15.72
N LEU A 121 10.54 7.86 15.83
CA LEU A 121 11.43 8.00 14.68
C LEU A 121 12.21 6.73 14.42
N HIS A 122 12.37 6.44 13.15
CA HIS A 122 13.21 5.40 12.63
C HIS A 122 14.15 5.98 11.58
N GLN A 123 15.33 5.38 11.41
CA GLN A 123 16.30 5.80 10.41
C GLN A 123 16.85 4.59 9.67
N CYS A 124 16.94 4.72 8.35
CA CYS A 124 17.70 3.79 7.53
C CYS A 124 19.20 3.93 7.87
N GLN A 125 19.82 2.84 8.30
CA GLN A 125 21.23 2.85 8.70
C GLN A 125 22.19 3.01 7.51
N ARG A 126 21.72 2.71 6.28
CA ARG A 126 22.50 2.83 5.06
C ARG A 126 22.50 4.25 4.48
N CYS A 127 21.32 4.84 4.22
CA CYS A 127 21.23 6.14 3.54
C CYS A 127 20.73 7.30 4.42
N LYS A 128 20.55 7.05 5.73
CA LYS A 128 20.27 8.04 6.78
C LYS A 128 18.97 8.84 6.64
N VAL A 129 18.06 8.42 5.76
CA VAL A 129 16.69 8.98 5.70
C VAL A 129 15.86 8.52 6.88
N PHE A 130 14.92 9.38 7.29
CA PHE A 130 14.06 9.15 8.45
C PHE A 130 12.66 8.71 8.05
N TYR A 131 12.01 8.03 8.99
CA TYR A 131 10.62 7.60 8.92
C TYR A 131 9.95 7.77 10.27
N HIS A 132 8.66 8.09 10.28
CA HIS A 132 7.78 7.89 11.41
C HIS A 132 7.45 6.39 11.58
N SER A 133 7.03 6.01 12.78
CA SER A 133 6.71 4.61 13.11
C SER A 133 5.60 4.02 12.23
N GLU A 134 4.58 4.83 11.87
CA GLU A 134 3.49 4.39 10.99
C GLU A 134 4.01 4.09 9.58
N SER A 135 4.88 4.94 9.02
CA SER A 135 5.53 4.71 7.74
C SER A 135 6.27 3.38 7.70
N VAL A 136 7.05 3.05 8.75
CA VAL A 136 7.76 1.77 8.84
C VAL A 136 6.80 0.58 8.87
N THR A 137 5.63 0.72 9.49
CA THR A 137 4.58 -0.31 9.47
C THR A 137 4.08 -0.55 8.06
N VAL A 138 3.79 0.52 7.32
CA VAL A 138 3.38 0.42 5.91
C VAL A 138 4.48 -0.22 5.06
N LEU A 139 5.75 0.15 5.24
CA LEU A 139 6.86 -0.45 4.48
C LEU A 139 6.98 -1.95 4.74
N LYS A 140 6.87 -2.40 6.00
CA LYS A 140 6.86 -3.83 6.33
C LYS A 140 5.76 -4.59 5.61
N GLU A 141 4.56 -4.02 5.53
CA GLU A 141 3.40 -4.64 4.88
C GLU A 141 3.49 -4.59 3.35
N ALA A 142 4.00 -3.49 2.79
CA ALA A 142 3.87 -3.18 1.36
C ALA A 142 5.14 -3.43 0.52
N ASN A 143 6.34 -3.31 1.10
CA ASN A 143 7.61 -3.51 0.38
C ASN A 143 8.63 -4.39 1.14
N ALA A 144 8.16 -5.27 2.03
CA ALA A 144 9.01 -6.12 2.87
C ALA A 144 9.97 -5.33 3.79
N GLY A 145 9.62 -4.09 4.14
CA GLY A 145 10.39 -3.25 5.07
C GLY A 145 11.64 -2.63 4.46
N GLN A 146 11.72 -2.56 3.13
CA GLN A 146 12.83 -1.95 2.42
C GLN A 146 12.75 -0.41 2.49
N CYS A 147 13.90 0.22 2.67
CA CYS A 147 14.04 1.66 2.61
C CYS A 147 13.74 2.17 1.20
N VAL A 148 12.81 3.12 1.09
CA VAL A 148 12.33 3.67 -0.19
C VAL A 148 13.41 4.38 -1.00
N ALA A 149 14.54 4.71 -0.37
CA ALA A 149 15.64 5.46 -0.97
C ALA A 149 16.93 4.66 -1.24
N CYS A 150 17.11 3.45 -0.71
CA CYS A 150 18.38 2.69 -0.88
C CYS A 150 18.22 1.15 -0.77
N PRO A 151 17.04 0.64 -1.13
CA PRO A 151 16.48 -0.71 -0.84
C PRO A 151 16.85 -1.47 0.45
N SER A 152 17.60 -0.90 1.37
CA SER A 152 18.07 -1.58 2.57
C SER A 152 16.94 -1.86 3.56
N THR A 153 16.92 -3.04 4.17
CA THR A 153 15.99 -3.39 5.26
C THR A 153 16.48 -2.92 6.63
N GLN A 154 17.65 -2.27 6.71
CA GLN A 154 18.24 -1.80 7.97
C GLN A 154 17.60 -0.49 8.44
N ILE A 155 16.31 -0.52 8.75
CA ILE A 155 15.56 0.61 9.33
C ILE A 155 15.42 0.36 10.82
N ARG A 156 16.04 1.22 11.65
CA ARG A 156 16.09 1.05 13.12
C ARG A 156 15.46 2.22 13.84
N ALA A 157 14.86 1.95 15.00
CA ALA A 157 14.32 2.99 15.87
C ALA A 157 15.45 3.94 16.32
N VAL A 158 15.11 5.22 16.45
CA VAL A 158 16.01 6.28 16.87
C VAL A 158 15.64 6.71 18.28
N ASN A 159 16.52 6.40 19.24
CA ASN A 159 16.45 7.02 20.56
C ASN A 159 16.89 8.48 20.43
N VAL A 160 16.03 9.41 20.85
CA VAL A 160 16.17 10.87 20.66
C VAL A 160 17.22 11.49 21.63
N GLY A 161 17.89 10.68 22.45
CA GLY A 161 18.90 11.13 23.42
C GLY A 161 20.33 10.63 23.18
N GLN A 162 20.63 10.01 22.04
CA GLN A 162 21.97 9.46 21.76
C GLN A 162 22.57 10.04 20.48
N GLU A 163 23.75 10.65 20.64
CA GLU A 163 24.70 11.20 19.65
C GLU A 163 24.09 12.07 18.52
N LYS A 164 24.92 12.89 17.88
CA LYS A 164 24.50 13.69 16.73
C LYS A 164 24.16 12.75 15.58
N LYS A 165 22.90 12.36 15.46
CA LYS A 165 22.41 11.61 14.29
C LYS A 165 22.24 12.58 13.15
N SER A 166 23.12 12.49 12.16
CA SER A 166 22.94 13.19 10.89
C SER A 166 21.82 12.55 10.09
N GLY A 167 21.09 13.38 9.35
CA GLY A 167 19.99 13.00 8.49
C GLY A 167 20.23 13.38 7.04
N ARG A 168 19.56 12.66 6.15
CA ARG A 168 19.43 13.05 4.75
C ARG A 168 17.95 13.18 4.42
N ASP A 169 17.56 14.28 3.80
CA ASP A 169 16.20 14.41 3.31
C ASP A 169 15.99 13.57 2.04
N TYR A 170 14.73 13.26 1.72
CA TYR A 170 14.39 12.42 0.58
C TYR A 170 13.36 13.07 -0.34
N THR A 171 13.85 13.46 -1.52
CA THR A 171 13.05 13.96 -2.64
C THR A 171 12.74 12.81 -3.60
N PRO A 172 11.47 12.43 -3.76
CA PRO A 172 11.06 11.41 -4.72
C PRO A 172 11.23 11.87 -6.17
N GLU A 173 11.55 10.93 -7.05
CA GLU A 173 11.56 11.19 -8.49
C GLU A 173 10.13 11.43 -9.01
N VAL A 174 10.00 12.30 -10.03
CA VAL A 174 8.73 12.53 -10.72
C VAL A 174 8.59 11.53 -11.88
N ILE A 175 7.53 10.74 -11.87
CA ILE A 175 7.30 9.66 -12.84
C ILE A 175 5.95 9.80 -13.53
N THR A 176 5.73 9.02 -14.57
CA THR A 176 4.48 9.00 -15.35
C THR A 176 4.01 7.56 -15.60
N LEU A 177 2.94 7.42 -16.39
CA LEU A 177 2.44 6.10 -16.81
C LEU A 177 3.42 5.32 -17.69
N SER A 178 4.39 5.99 -18.34
CA SER A 178 5.34 5.31 -19.22
C SER A 178 6.41 4.51 -18.47
N ASN A 179 6.80 4.96 -17.27
CA ASN A 179 7.99 4.45 -16.57
C ASN A 179 7.71 3.90 -15.15
N TYR A 180 6.50 4.00 -14.60
CA TYR A 180 6.22 3.57 -13.21
C TYR A 180 6.68 2.15 -12.85
N ARG A 181 6.77 1.24 -13.81
CA ARG A 181 7.18 -0.17 -13.58
C ARG A 181 8.63 -0.28 -13.12
N GLU A 182 9.47 0.68 -13.47
CA GLU A 182 10.89 0.73 -13.12
C GLU A 182 11.11 1.18 -11.67
N HIS A 183 10.08 1.75 -11.03
CA HIS A 183 10.17 2.34 -9.69
C HIS A 183 9.50 1.51 -8.60
N VAL A 184 9.25 0.21 -8.85
CA VAL A 184 8.70 -0.69 -7.82
C VAL A 184 9.61 -0.72 -6.59
N GLY A 185 9.03 -0.55 -5.41
CA GLY A 185 9.73 -0.46 -4.13
C GLY A 185 10.19 0.95 -3.75
N SER A 186 10.01 1.93 -4.64
CA SER A 186 10.39 3.33 -4.42
C SER A 186 9.18 4.23 -4.20
N VAL A 187 9.39 5.30 -3.44
CA VAL A 187 8.42 6.39 -3.35
C VAL A 187 8.68 7.35 -4.50
N VAL A 188 7.62 7.81 -5.13
CA VAL A 188 7.68 8.67 -6.31
C VAL A 188 6.66 9.79 -6.18
N THR A 189 6.85 10.85 -6.96
CA THR A 189 5.78 11.79 -7.29
C THR A 189 5.18 11.38 -8.63
N PHE A 190 3.89 11.11 -8.67
CA PHE A 190 3.18 10.70 -9.87
C PHE A 190 2.04 11.68 -10.16
N GLU A 191 1.96 12.18 -11.39
CA GLU A 191 0.87 13.03 -11.86
C GLU A 191 0.19 12.40 -13.09
N ALA A 192 -1.12 12.19 -13.01
CA ALA A 192 -1.89 11.67 -14.14
C ALA A 192 -3.38 11.98 -14.02
N LYS A 193 -4.06 11.93 -15.17
CA LYS A 193 -5.51 11.98 -15.24
C LYS A 193 -6.12 10.67 -14.74
N VAL A 194 -7.08 10.78 -13.83
CA VAL A 194 -7.90 9.67 -13.36
C VAL A 194 -8.95 9.35 -14.41
N ILE A 195 -8.98 8.11 -14.86
CA ILE A 195 -9.95 7.61 -15.83
C ILE A 195 -11.28 7.30 -15.14
N GLU A 196 -11.22 6.60 -14.01
CA GLU A 196 -12.39 6.18 -13.24
C GLU A 196 -12.00 5.82 -11.81
N VAL A 197 -12.98 5.76 -10.92
CA VAL A 197 -12.80 5.30 -9.54
C VAL A 197 -13.64 4.05 -9.35
N LYS A 198 -13.00 2.94 -8.95
CA LYS A 198 -13.65 1.67 -8.66
C LYS A 198 -13.72 1.46 -7.16
N GLU A 199 -14.83 0.92 -6.69
CA GLU A 199 -15.03 0.52 -5.31
C GLU A 199 -14.97 -1.01 -5.21
N SER A 200 -14.33 -1.52 -4.16
CA SER A 200 -14.29 -2.97 -3.92
C SER A 200 -15.69 -3.51 -3.62
N ARG A 201 -15.95 -4.80 -3.91
CA ARG A 201 -17.28 -5.41 -3.67
C ARG A 201 -17.78 -5.27 -2.23
N ARG A 202 -16.86 -5.16 -1.27
CA ARG A 202 -17.15 -4.97 0.16
C ARG A 202 -17.39 -3.51 0.56
N GLY A 203 -17.24 -2.55 -0.36
CA GLY A 203 -17.51 -1.13 -0.13
C GLY A 203 -16.48 -0.40 0.72
N SER A 204 -15.28 -0.97 0.92
CA SER A 204 -14.32 -0.44 1.90
C SER A 204 -12.95 -0.06 1.33
N ASP A 205 -12.69 -0.33 0.05
CA ASP A 205 -11.45 0.07 -0.62
C ASP A 205 -11.76 0.64 -1.98
N PHE A 206 -10.90 1.55 -2.41
CA PHE A 206 -11.07 2.26 -3.67
C PHE A 206 -9.82 2.14 -4.51
N ALA A 207 -10.02 1.92 -5.82
CA ALA A 207 -8.98 2.01 -6.83
C ALA A 207 -9.27 3.19 -7.74
N VAL A 208 -8.43 4.20 -7.66
CA VAL A 208 -8.40 5.33 -8.58
C VAL A 208 -7.57 4.90 -9.78
N MET A 209 -8.22 4.66 -10.90
CA MET A 209 -7.62 4.05 -12.09
C MET A 209 -7.02 5.11 -13.00
N PHE A 210 -5.78 4.88 -13.46
CA PHE A 210 -5.09 5.76 -14.41
C PHE A 210 -5.07 5.21 -15.83
N GLU A 211 -5.48 3.96 -16.03
CA GLU A 211 -5.55 3.29 -17.32
C GLU A 211 -6.95 2.71 -17.54
N ARG A 212 -7.42 2.64 -18.80
CA ARG A 212 -8.64 1.91 -19.19
C ARG A 212 -8.41 0.40 -19.18
N LYS A 213 -8.12 -0.14 -18.00
CA LYS A 213 -7.82 -1.56 -17.76
C LYS A 213 -8.63 -2.08 -16.57
N SER A 214 -8.66 -3.41 -16.44
CA SER A 214 -9.24 -4.04 -15.25
C SER A 214 -8.45 -3.67 -13.98
N TRP A 215 -9.08 -3.84 -12.81
CA TRP A 215 -8.47 -3.53 -11.51
C TRP A 215 -7.08 -4.14 -11.34
N THR A 216 -6.90 -5.39 -11.77
CA THR A 216 -5.65 -6.15 -11.59
C THR A 216 -4.60 -5.87 -12.66
N GLN A 217 -5.00 -5.30 -13.81
CA GLN A 217 -4.11 -5.07 -14.95
C GLN A 217 -3.67 -3.61 -15.10
N GLY A 218 -4.47 -2.67 -14.58
CA GLY A 218 -4.17 -1.24 -14.64
C GLY A 218 -3.36 -0.73 -13.46
N PHE A 219 -2.51 0.27 -13.71
CA PHE A 219 -1.93 1.11 -12.67
C PHE A 219 -3.01 1.94 -12.00
N LYS A 220 -2.96 1.99 -10.67
CA LYS A 220 -4.00 2.59 -9.84
C LYS A 220 -3.43 3.08 -8.52
N LEU A 221 -4.06 4.09 -7.98
CA LEU A 221 -3.90 4.51 -6.60
C LEU A 221 -4.92 3.75 -5.75
N VAL A 222 -4.46 3.08 -4.67
CA VAL A 222 -5.33 2.30 -3.79
C VAL A 222 -5.49 2.97 -2.44
N PHE A 223 -6.74 3.22 -2.05
CA PHE A 223 -7.10 3.61 -0.69
C PHE A 223 -7.69 2.40 0.04
N PHE A 224 -6.92 1.82 0.95
CA PHE A 224 -7.42 0.77 1.85
C PHE A 224 -8.34 1.38 2.92
N ARG A 225 -9.24 0.56 3.49
CA ARG A 225 -10.21 0.99 4.52
C ARG A 225 -9.66 1.97 5.58
N ARG A 226 -8.44 1.74 6.08
CA ARG A 226 -7.80 2.60 7.10
C ARG A 226 -7.37 3.97 6.56
N ALA A 227 -6.99 4.05 5.29
CA ALA A 227 -6.60 5.30 4.64
C ALA A 227 -7.82 6.11 4.16
N VAL A 228 -8.95 5.45 3.84
CA VAL A 228 -10.15 6.12 3.30
C VAL A 228 -10.61 7.28 4.19
N THR A 229 -10.69 7.09 5.50
CA THR A 229 -11.10 8.16 6.43
C THR A 229 -10.05 9.26 6.54
N LYS A 230 -8.76 8.90 6.53
CA LYS A 230 -7.64 9.84 6.62
C LYS A 230 -7.58 10.80 5.42
N VAL A 231 -7.96 10.35 4.23
CA VAL A 231 -7.83 11.14 2.99
C VAL A 231 -9.06 12.01 2.66
N GLY A 232 -10.16 11.88 3.40
CA GLY A 232 -11.39 12.66 3.17
C GLY A 232 -12.63 11.83 2.84
N GLY A 233 -12.55 10.51 2.91
CA GLY A 233 -13.70 9.61 2.78
C GLY A 233 -14.12 9.32 1.33
N LYS A 234 -15.15 8.47 1.22
CA LYS A 234 -15.73 8.05 -0.07
C LYS A 234 -16.10 9.23 -0.98
N PRO A 235 -16.81 10.29 -0.53
CA PRO A 235 -17.19 11.40 -1.40
C PRO A 235 -15.99 12.07 -2.06
N TYR A 236 -14.93 12.32 -1.29
CA TYR A 236 -13.70 12.89 -1.81
C TYR A 236 -13.04 11.98 -2.85
N ILE A 237 -12.86 10.70 -2.53
CA ILE A 237 -12.21 9.73 -3.41
C ILE A 237 -12.99 9.56 -4.71
N SER A 238 -14.31 9.43 -4.65
CA SER A 238 -15.17 9.35 -5.83
C SER A 238 -15.07 10.60 -6.71
N SER A 239 -14.88 11.78 -6.11
CA SER A 239 -14.73 13.04 -6.85
C SER A 239 -13.42 13.14 -7.65
N LEU A 240 -12.48 12.21 -7.48
CA LEU A 240 -11.22 12.20 -8.23
C LEU A 240 -11.41 11.76 -9.68
N GLY A 241 -12.53 11.09 -10.02
CA GLY A 241 -12.83 10.68 -11.38
C GLY A 241 -12.78 11.85 -12.36
N GLY A 242 -12.00 11.70 -13.45
CA GLY A 242 -11.83 12.72 -14.48
C GLY A 242 -10.82 13.82 -14.16
N LYS A 243 -10.37 13.95 -12.90
CA LYS A 243 -9.37 14.95 -12.48
C LYS A 243 -7.96 14.50 -12.78
N THR A 244 -7.04 15.45 -12.93
CA THR A 244 -5.61 15.23 -12.85
C THR A 244 -5.18 15.26 -11.39
N VAL A 245 -4.65 14.15 -10.89
CA VAL A 245 -4.14 14.04 -9.53
C VAL A 245 -2.63 14.00 -9.53
N LYS A 246 -2.02 14.69 -8.57
CA LYS A 246 -0.60 14.62 -8.25
C LYS A 246 -0.45 14.01 -6.88
N VAL A 247 0.28 12.91 -6.77
CA VAL A 247 0.45 12.16 -5.53
C VAL A 247 1.91 11.82 -5.29
N ARG A 248 2.32 11.84 -4.02
CA ARG A 248 3.51 11.15 -3.54
C ARG A 248 3.08 9.74 -3.12
N GLY A 249 3.77 8.69 -3.50
CA GLY A 249 3.38 7.35 -3.05
C GLY A 249 4.36 6.26 -3.39
N LEU A 250 4.23 5.13 -2.70
CA LEU A 250 5.07 3.95 -2.90
C LEU A 250 4.51 3.10 -4.03
N VAL A 251 5.31 2.89 -5.07
CA VAL A 251 4.94 1.99 -6.17
C VAL A 251 5.21 0.55 -5.75
N VAL A 252 4.20 -0.32 -5.88
CA VAL A 252 4.34 -1.75 -5.62
C VAL A 252 3.70 -2.57 -6.73
N ASN A 253 4.21 -3.78 -6.94
CA ASN A 253 3.57 -4.79 -7.77
C ASN A 253 3.03 -5.90 -6.86
N HIS A 254 1.73 -5.84 -6.55
CA HIS A 254 1.09 -6.82 -5.68
C HIS A 254 0.78 -8.11 -6.45
N PRO A 255 1.11 -9.31 -5.95
CA PRO A 255 0.97 -10.56 -6.69
C PRO A 255 -0.46 -10.85 -7.17
N LYS A 256 -1.47 -10.40 -6.42
CA LYS A 256 -2.89 -10.56 -6.75
C LYS A 256 -3.51 -9.35 -7.46
N TYR A 257 -3.01 -8.14 -7.20
CA TYR A 257 -3.68 -6.90 -7.59
C TYR A 257 -2.91 -6.13 -8.65
N GLY A 258 -1.73 -6.61 -9.06
CA GLY A 258 -0.86 -5.95 -10.03
C GLY A 258 -0.27 -4.66 -9.48
N TYR A 259 0.06 -3.76 -10.41
CA TYR A 259 0.72 -2.51 -10.07
C TYR A 259 -0.21 -1.52 -9.39
N GLN A 260 0.29 -0.87 -8.35
CA GLN A 260 -0.41 0.14 -7.60
C GLN A 260 0.56 1.15 -6.99
N ILE A 261 0.09 2.37 -6.76
CA ILE A 261 0.74 3.36 -5.92
C ILE A 261 -0.03 3.46 -4.60
N ILE A 262 0.69 3.34 -3.48
CA ILE A 262 0.12 3.36 -2.14
C ILE A 262 0.30 4.75 -1.54
N VAL A 263 -0.81 5.26 -1.01
CA VAL A 263 -0.89 6.47 -0.19
C VAL A 263 -1.52 6.11 1.14
N SER A 264 -0.90 6.50 2.25
CA SER A 264 -1.43 6.28 3.61
C SER A 264 -2.05 7.53 4.22
N GLU A 265 -1.58 8.73 3.81
CA GLU A 265 -1.94 10.00 4.42
C GLU A 265 -2.49 11.01 3.40
N LYS A 266 -3.29 11.97 3.87
CA LYS A 266 -3.82 13.03 3.02
C LYS A 266 -2.72 13.93 2.43
N SER A 267 -1.65 14.17 3.19
CA SER A 267 -0.50 14.99 2.76
C SER A 267 0.23 14.43 1.53
N MET A 268 0.05 13.14 1.25
CA MET A 268 0.61 12.50 0.06
C MET A 268 -0.21 12.78 -1.20
N ILE A 269 -1.40 13.37 -1.09
CA ILE A 269 -2.16 13.89 -2.23
C ILE A 269 -1.80 15.36 -2.41
N LEU A 270 -0.85 15.62 -3.32
CA LEU A 270 -0.24 16.94 -3.53
C LEU A 270 -1.17 17.89 -4.33
N GLY A 271 -2.12 17.35 -5.08
CA GLY A 271 -3.12 18.14 -5.79
C GLY A 271 -4.13 17.29 -6.55
N ALA A 272 -5.33 17.83 -6.77
CA ALA A 272 -6.38 17.25 -7.61
C ALA A 272 -7.14 18.37 -8.32
N ARG A 273 -7.03 18.44 -9.65
CA ARG A 273 -7.62 19.49 -10.49
C ARG A 273 -8.39 18.92 -11.66
#